data_AF-A0A7M7QE18-F1
#
_entry.id   AF-A0A7M7QE18-F1
#
_cell.length_a   1.000
_cell.length_b   1.000
_cell.length_c   1.000
_cell.angle_alpha   90.00
_cell.angle_beta   90.00
_cell.angle_gamma   90.00
#
_symmetry.space_group_name_H-M   'P 1'
#
loop_
_entity.id
_entity.type
_entity.pdbx_description
1 polymer ?
#
loop_
_entity_poly.entity_id
_entity_poly.type
_entity_poly.pdbx_seq_one_letter_code
_entity_poly.pdbx_strand_id
1 'polypeptide(L)'
;MKKRVGEKCKLLYTDTDSLLYEVVNVDMYQIMKEDLHKFDTSDYDENNQFGIPRVNKKVPGLMKDECCGKIMMEFIGLRSKMYSILIDGSETVKKAKGIKSSVVKKTITFEDYRKCLEEQIIVKREQSNIRSKLHIVHTEKQNKIALSPHDDKRFLLPHSTDTLPWGHYRIVEEQMAQAAMQVEGMADERGYAAANDKPAEQKREGESERGN
;
A
#
# COMPACT_ATOMS: atom_id res chain seq x y z
N MET A 1 17.70 15.82 -2.50
CA MET A 1 16.42 15.54 -3.19
C MET A 1 15.56 16.78 -3.38
N LYS A 2 14.81 17.29 -2.38
CA LYS A 2 13.96 18.49 -2.58
C LYS A 2 14.67 19.70 -3.19
N LYS A 3 15.92 19.99 -2.80
CA LYS A 3 16.70 21.10 -3.40
C LYS A 3 17.04 20.91 -4.89
N ARG A 4 17.13 19.66 -5.38
CA ARG A 4 17.51 19.34 -6.76
C ARG A 4 16.30 19.08 -7.66
N VAL A 5 15.32 18.36 -7.12
CA VAL A 5 14.16 17.84 -7.86
C VAL A 5 12.89 18.65 -7.58
N GLY A 6 12.92 19.51 -6.55
CA GLY A 6 11.77 20.31 -6.15
C GLY A 6 10.60 19.46 -5.68
N GLU A 7 9.41 19.82 -6.13
CA GLU A 7 8.15 19.12 -5.86
C GLU A 7 7.93 17.91 -6.77
N LYS A 8 8.83 17.63 -7.72
CA LYS A 8 8.74 16.49 -8.63
C LYS A 8 9.18 15.16 -8.00
N CYS A 9 9.25 15.10 -6.67
CA CYS A 9 9.61 13.90 -5.95
C CYS A 9 8.68 13.64 -4.76
N LYS A 10 8.29 12.38 -4.58
CA LYS A 10 7.48 11.90 -3.48
C LYS A 10 8.19 10.75 -2.77
N LEU A 11 8.33 10.85 -1.45
CA LEU A 11 8.90 9.76 -0.66
C LEU A 11 7.83 8.67 -0.47
N LEU A 12 8.07 7.49 -1.03
CA LEU A 12 7.14 6.36 -0.95
C LEU A 12 7.43 5.46 0.25
N TYR A 13 8.72 5.24 0.56
CA TYR A 13 9.12 4.35 1.65
C TYR A 13 10.46 4.75 2.27
N THR A 14 10.62 4.46 3.56
CA THR A 14 11.89 4.58 4.27
C THR A 14 12.04 3.49 5.34
N ASP A 15 13.25 2.94 5.46
CA ASP A 15 13.73 2.19 6.61
C ASP A 15 15.08 2.80 7.04
N THR A 16 15.56 2.46 8.23
CA THR A 16 16.85 2.84 8.86
C THR A 16 17.80 3.72 8.02
N ASP A 17 18.29 3.20 6.91
CA ASP A 17 19.29 3.79 6.01
C ASP A 17 18.88 3.78 4.52
N SER A 18 17.61 3.50 4.21
CA SER A 18 17.10 3.41 2.84
C SER A 18 15.92 4.33 2.59
N LEU A 19 15.86 4.86 1.36
CA LEU A 19 14.83 5.76 0.88
C LEU A 19 14.37 5.30 -0.50
N LEU A 20 13.06 5.24 -0.70
CA LEU A 20 12.45 4.97 -2.00
C LEU A 20 11.63 6.18 -2.41
N TYR A 21 12.04 6.82 -3.50
CA TYR A 21 11.39 8.00 -4.05
C TYR A 21 10.71 7.66 -5.38
N GLU A 22 9.51 8.16 -5.55
CA GLU A 22 8.92 8.39 -6.87
C GLU A 22 9.44 9.73 -7.38
N VAL A 23 9.93 9.76 -8.62
CA VAL A 23 10.44 10.96 -9.26
C VAL A 23 9.82 11.06 -10.64
N VAL A 24 9.28 12.24 -10.98
CA VAL A 24 8.55 12.46 -12.23
C VAL A 24 9.27 13.49 -13.09
N ASN A 25 9.44 13.20 -14.38
CA ASN A 25 10.03 14.12 -15.37
C ASN A 25 11.43 14.64 -15.00
N VAL A 26 12.28 13.80 -14.38
CA VAL A 26 13.67 14.12 -14.04
C VAL A 26 14.54 12.87 -14.24
N ASP A 27 15.64 13.05 -14.96
CA ASP A 27 16.67 12.01 -15.08
C ASP A 27 17.55 11.97 -13.82
N MET A 28 17.26 11.00 -12.96
CA MET A 28 18.00 10.80 -11.71
C MET A 28 19.44 10.35 -11.93
N TYR A 29 19.73 9.61 -13.00
CA TYR A 29 21.08 9.12 -13.28
C TYR A 29 21.99 10.26 -13.73
N GLN A 30 21.46 11.25 -14.44
CA GLN A 30 22.20 12.46 -14.76
C GLN A 30 22.57 13.26 -13.49
N ILE A 31 21.62 13.42 -12.56
CA ILE A 31 21.89 14.09 -11.27
C ILE A 31 22.94 13.31 -10.46
N MET A 32 22.87 11.98 -10.46
CA MET A 32 23.87 11.14 -9.78
C MET A 32 25.28 11.33 -10.35
N LYS A 33 25.43 11.53 -11.67
CA LYS A 33 26.72 11.83 -12.28
C LYS A 33 27.29 13.18 -11.84
N GLU A 34 26.43 14.20 -11.75
CA GLU A 34 26.85 15.53 -11.29
C GLU A 34 27.29 15.51 -9.82
N ASP A 35 26.59 14.74 -8.98
CA ASP A 35 26.84 14.61 -7.55
C ASP A 35 27.60 13.31 -7.20
N LEU A 36 28.47 12.79 -8.08
CA LEU A 36 29.14 11.48 -7.96
C LEU A 36 29.88 11.27 -6.62
N HIS A 37 30.44 12.34 -6.06
CA HIS A 37 31.13 12.34 -4.77
C HIS A 37 30.23 11.99 -3.57
N LYS A 38 28.90 12.02 -3.74
CA LYS A 38 27.91 11.66 -2.71
C LYS A 38 27.42 10.22 -2.83
N PHE A 39 27.81 9.52 -3.89
CA PHE A 39 27.32 8.18 -4.20
C PHE A 39 28.45 7.15 -4.27
N ASP A 40 28.18 5.95 -3.77
CA ASP A 40 28.94 4.74 -4.09
C ASP A 40 28.31 4.09 -5.33
N THR A 41 29.08 4.07 -6.42
CA THR A 41 28.70 3.51 -7.72
C THR A 41 29.56 2.32 -8.10
N SER A 42 30.34 1.78 -7.16
CA SER A 42 31.32 0.72 -7.42
C SER A 42 30.70 -0.61 -7.88
N ASP A 43 29.42 -0.82 -7.54
CA ASP A 43 28.62 -2.00 -7.87
C ASP A 43 27.91 -1.89 -9.24
N TYR A 44 28.06 -0.78 -9.97
CA TYR A 44 27.55 -0.65 -11.33
C TYR A 44 28.34 -1.54 -12.32
N ASP A 45 27.67 -1.93 -13.40
CA ASP A 45 28.35 -2.56 -14.55
C ASP A 45 29.28 -1.55 -15.24
N GLU A 46 30.43 -2.01 -15.73
CA GLU A 46 31.40 -1.17 -16.44
C GLU A 46 30.79 -0.54 -17.70
N ASN A 47 29.89 -1.26 -18.37
CA ASN A 47 29.19 -0.84 -19.59
C ASN A 47 27.70 -0.58 -19.31
N ASN A 48 27.39 0.04 -18.16
CA ASN A 48 26.01 0.41 -17.86
C ASN A 48 25.46 1.43 -18.86
N GLN A 49 24.16 1.31 -19.19
CA GLN A 49 23.47 2.18 -20.17
C GLN A 49 23.55 3.68 -19.85
N PHE A 50 23.81 4.02 -18.59
CA PHE A 50 23.92 5.41 -18.16
C PHE A 50 25.35 5.93 -18.23
N GLY A 51 26.38 5.12 -18.49
CA GLY A 51 27.78 5.57 -18.48
C GLY A 51 28.22 6.12 -17.12
N ILE A 52 27.69 5.57 -16.02
CA ILE A 52 28.11 5.93 -14.66
C ILE A 52 29.46 5.25 -14.36
N PRO A 53 30.51 6.01 -13.98
CA PRO A 53 31.79 5.42 -13.62
C PRO A 53 31.71 4.70 -12.28
N ARG A 54 32.51 3.65 -12.09
CA ARG A 54 32.57 2.86 -10.85
C ARG A 54 33.54 3.50 -9.86
N VAL A 55 33.03 4.15 -8.82
CA VAL A 55 33.85 4.86 -7.82
C VAL A 55 33.35 4.64 -6.40
N ASN A 56 34.15 5.07 -5.41
CA ASN A 56 33.79 5.22 -3.99
C ASN A 56 33.38 3.95 -3.22
N LYS A 57 33.93 2.80 -3.60
CA LYS A 57 33.63 1.50 -2.98
C LYS A 57 33.79 1.52 -1.46
N LYS A 58 32.68 1.27 -0.74
CA LYS A 58 32.62 1.12 0.73
C LYS A 58 33.10 2.36 1.49
N VAL A 59 32.97 3.55 0.91
CA VAL A 59 33.25 4.81 1.62
C VAL A 59 32.08 5.12 2.56
N PRO A 60 32.32 5.30 3.88
CA PRO A 60 31.25 5.60 4.84
C PRO A 60 30.51 6.91 4.53
N GLY A 61 29.19 6.91 4.73
CA GLY A 61 28.35 8.10 4.57
C GLY A 61 27.87 8.39 3.15
N LEU A 62 28.26 7.58 2.16
CA LEU A 62 27.75 7.68 0.79
C LEU A 62 26.47 6.87 0.60
N MET A 63 25.59 7.38 -0.26
CA MET A 63 24.39 6.67 -0.68
C MET A 63 24.72 5.76 -1.85
N LYS A 64 24.00 4.64 -2.01
CA LYS A 64 24.12 3.79 -3.20
C LYS A 64 22.76 3.60 -3.86
N ASP A 65 22.78 3.36 -5.17
CA ASP A 65 21.62 2.87 -5.88
C ASP A 65 21.53 1.34 -5.72
N GLU A 66 20.49 0.87 -5.02
CA GLU A 66 20.26 -0.55 -4.77
C GLU A 66 19.89 -1.34 -6.02
N CYS A 67 19.48 -0.68 -7.10
CA CYS A 67 19.15 -1.33 -8.37
C CYS A 67 20.33 -1.38 -9.34
N CYS A 68 21.49 -0.79 -9.00
CA CYS A 68 22.71 -0.76 -9.80
C CYS A 68 22.47 -0.38 -11.28
N GLY A 69 21.67 0.66 -11.54
CA GLY A 69 21.35 1.12 -12.90
C GLY A 69 20.25 0.32 -13.61
N LYS A 70 19.51 -0.52 -12.89
CA LYS A 70 18.27 -1.14 -13.41
C LYS A 70 17.07 -0.31 -13.04
N ILE A 71 16.13 -0.19 -13.98
CA ILE A 71 14.95 0.65 -13.79
C ILE A 71 13.95 -0.08 -12.87
N MET A 72 13.56 0.60 -11.80
CA MET A 72 12.43 0.20 -10.98
C MET A 72 11.14 0.56 -11.73
N MET A 73 10.36 -0.46 -12.09
CA MET A 73 9.12 -0.28 -12.85
C MET A 73 7.94 -0.01 -11.92
N GLU A 74 7.82 -0.80 -10.84
CA GLU A 74 6.70 -0.70 -9.92
C GLU A 74 7.13 -0.98 -8.48
N PHE A 75 6.45 -0.32 -7.55
CA PHE A 75 6.61 -0.49 -6.12
C PHE A 75 5.27 -0.68 -5.44
N ILE A 76 5.18 -1.72 -4.60
CA ILE A 76 4.00 -1.99 -3.77
C ILE A 76 4.44 -2.07 -2.32
N GLY A 77 4.05 -1.09 -1.51
CA GLY A 77 4.27 -1.07 -0.08
C GLY A 77 2.98 -1.36 0.68
N LEU A 78 2.96 -2.41 1.50
CA LEU A 78 1.78 -2.76 2.31
C LEU A 78 1.92 -2.25 3.75
N ARG A 79 3.11 -2.40 4.34
CA ARG A 79 3.43 -1.94 5.70
C ARG A 79 4.94 -1.82 5.86
N SER A 80 5.38 -1.27 7.00
CA SER A 80 6.79 -1.26 7.38
C SER A 80 7.44 -2.66 7.23
N LYS A 81 8.51 -2.74 6.42
CA LYS A 81 9.26 -3.97 6.09
C LYS A 81 8.42 -5.06 5.38
N MET A 82 7.36 -4.67 4.68
CA MET A 82 6.56 -5.53 3.82
C MET A 82 6.23 -4.82 2.51
N TYR A 83 6.96 -5.19 1.47
CA TYR A 83 6.86 -4.54 0.16
C TYR A 83 7.40 -5.45 -0.94
N SER A 84 7.05 -5.11 -2.18
CA SER A 84 7.62 -5.72 -3.37
C SER A 84 8.01 -4.67 -4.40
N ILE A 85 9.10 -4.92 -5.12
CA ILE A 85 9.63 -4.03 -6.17
C ILE A 85 9.79 -4.86 -7.45
N LEU A 86 9.19 -4.39 -8.54
CA LEU A 86 9.40 -4.91 -9.88
C LEU A 86 10.52 -4.11 -10.54
N ILE A 87 11.56 -4.82 -11.01
CA ILE A 87 12.76 -4.23 -11.61
C ILE A 87 12.88 -4.80 -13.02
N ASP A 88 13.12 -3.92 -14.00
CA ASP A 88 13.28 -4.34 -15.38
C ASP A 88 14.51 -5.25 -15.56
N GLY A 89 14.33 -6.34 -16.29
CA GLY A 89 15.36 -7.35 -16.53
C GLY A 89 15.93 -8.00 -15.25
N SER A 90 15.19 -8.05 -14.13
CA SER A 90 15.69 -8.64 -12.87
C SER A 90 14.63 -9.31 -12.01
N GLU A 91 15.08 -10.13 -11.05
CA GLU A 91 14.18 -10.79 -10.11
C GLU A 91 13.48 -9.74 -9.24
N THR A 92 12.17 -9.90 -9.08
CA THR A 92 11.35 -9.08 -8.19
C THR A 92 11.88 -9.14 -6.75
N VAL A 93 12.08 -7.98 -6.13
CA VAL A 93 12.41 -7.92 -4.71
C VAL A 93 11.13 -8.15 -3.92
N LYS A 94 11.15 -9.11 -2.99
CA LYS A 94 10.02 -9.45 -2.11
C LYS A 94 10.46 -9.39 -0.65
N LYS A 95 9.83 -8.52 0.14
CA LYS A 95 10.05 -8.42 1.59
C LYS A 95 8.72 -8.64 2.30
N ALA A 96 8.71 -9.59 3.24
CA ALA A 96 7.56 -9.85 4.11
C ALA A 96 8.08 -10.16 5.52
N LYS A 97 8.21 -9.13 6.37
CA LYS A 97 8.77 -9.30 7.71
C LYS A 97 7.99 -10.33 8.52
N GLY A 98 8.72 -11.29 9.08
CA GLY A 98 8.17 -12.34 9.94
C GLY A 98 7.76 -13.61 9.19
N ILE A 99 7.90 -13.65 7.87
CA ILE A 99 7.78 -14.87 7.06
C ILE A 99 9.17 -15.36 6.68
N LYS A 100 9.35 -16.68 6.63
CA LYS A 100 10.60 -17.29 6.19
C LYS A 100 10.92 -16.92 4.75
N SER A 101 12.18 -16.55 4.49
CA SER A 101 12.65 -16.17 3.16
C SER A 101 12.41 -17.26 2.11
N SER A 102 12.53 -18.54 2.47
CA SER A 102 12.24 -19.67 1.59
C SER A 102 10.77 -19.72 1.16
N VAL A 103 9.84 -19.38 2.05
CA VAL A 103 8.40 -19.32 1.77
C VAL A 103 8.13 -18.12 0.86
N VAL A 104 8.67 -16.93 1.19
CA VAL A 104 8.52 -15.74 0.35
C VAL A 104 9.03 -15.97 -1.08
N LYS A 105 10.17 -16.64 -1.24
CA LYS A 105 10.73 -16.93 -2.57
C LYS A 105 9.85 -17.89 -3.37
N LYS A 106 9.34 -18.96 -2.74
CA LYS A 106 8.64 -20.06 -3.42
C LYS A 106 7.14 -19.86 -3.63
N THR A 107 6.46 -19.16 -2.72
CA THR A 107 4.98 -19.18 -2.66
C THR A 107 4.33 -17.80 -2.68
N ILE A 108 5.13 -16.74 -2.72
CA ILE A 108 4.64 -15.35 -2.81
C ILE A 108 5.18 -14.73 -4.08
N THR A 109 4.30 -14.14 -4.87
CA THR A 109 4.56 -13.46 -6.14
C THR A 109 4.37 -11.95 -5.99
N PHE A 110 4.82 -11.15 -6.96
CA PHE A 110 4.54 -9.72 -7.00
C PHE A 110 3.02 -9.46 -7.00
N GLU A 111 2.29 -10.26 -7.77
CA GLU A 111 0.84 -10.16 -7.93
C GLU A 111 0.07 -10.41 -6.61
N ASP A 112 0.58 -11.29 -5.73
CA ASP A 112 0.01 -11.44 -4.38
C ASP A 112 0.05 -10.12 -3.59
N TYR A 113 1.07 -9.28 -3.77
CA TYR A 113 1.13 -7.96 -3.12
C TYR A 113 0.14 -6.98 -3.78
N ARG A 114 0.03 -7.00 -5.11
CA ARG A 114 -0.96 -6.19 -5.85
C ARG A 114 -2.37 -6.46 -5.38
N LYS A 115 -2.78 -7.73 -5.42
CA LYS A 115 -4.11 -8.17 -4.97
C LYS A 115 -4.34 -7.84 -3.50
N CYS A 116 -3.32 -8.01 -2.66
CA CYS A 116 -3.42 -7.62 -1.26
C CYS A 116 -3.73 -6.13 -1.11
N LEU A 117 -3.09 -5.25 -1.91
CA LEU A 117 -3.31 -3.81 -1.85
C LEU A 117 -4.66 -3.39 -2.45
N GLU A 118 -4.97 -3.87 -3.66
CA GLU A 118 -6.15 -3.43 -4.43
C GLU A 118 -7.45 -4.06 -3.92
N GLU A 119 -7.43 -5.37 -3.64
CA GLU A 119 -8.61 -6.13 -3.20
C GLU A 119 -8.75 -6.19 -1.68
N GLN A 120 -7.79 -5.62 -0.93
CA GLN A 120 -7.75 -5.64 0.54
C GLN A 120 -7.78 -7.08 1.13
N ILE A 121 -7.16 -8.03 0.45
CA ILE A 121 -7.15 -9.45 0.85
C ILE A 121 -5.96 -9.77 1.75
N ILE A 122 -6.21 -10.53 2.81
CA ILE A 122 -5.16 -11.10 3.67
C ILE A 122 -4.65 -12.40 3.06
N VAL A 123 -3.35 -12.46 2.77
CA VAL A 123 -2.69 -13.65 2.24
C VAL A 123 -2.09 -14.46 3.38
N LYS A 124 -2.48 -15.74 3.53
CA LYS A 124 -1.90 -16.67 4.50
C LYS A 124 -0.98 -17.69 3.82
N ARG A 125 0.08 -18.10 4.50
CA ARG A 125 1.01 -19.15 4.04
C ARG A 125 1.42 -20.05 5.21
N GLU A 126 1.57 -21.35 4.91
CA GLU A 126 2.14 -22.33 5.84
C GLU A 126 3.67 -22.20 5.86
N GLN A 127 4.27 -22.29 7.04
CA GLN A 127 5.71 -22.42 7.22
C GLN A 127 6.02 -23.43 8.32
N SER A 128 7.04 -24.27 8.11
CA SER A 128 7.52 -25.21 9.12
C SER A 128 8.61 -24.56 9.96
N ASN A 129 8.52 -24.64 11.29
CA ASN A 129 9.48 -24.09 12.24
C ASN A 129 9.95 -25.18 13.21
N ILE A 130 11.18 -25.04 13.71
CA ILE A 130 11.66 -25.86 14.82
C ILE A 130 11.40 -25.06 16.10
N ARG A 131 10.75 -25.67 17.09
CA ARG A 131 10.48 -25.06 18.39
C ARG A 131 10.89 -25.99 19.53
N SER A 132 11.23 -25.38 20.66
CA SER A 132 11.47 -26.09 21.92
C SER A 132 10.36 -25.73 22.91
N LYS A 133 9.73 -26.73 23.51
CA LYS A 133 8.80 -26.58 24.64
C LYS A 133 9.26 -27.54 25.72
N LEU A 134 9.48 -27.04 26.95
CA LEU A 134 10.01 -27.84 28.08
C LEU A 134 11.27 -28.65 27.70
N HIS A 135 12.20 -28.01 26.98
CA HIS A 135 13.43 -28.63 26.46
C HIS A 135 13.25 -29.74 25.41
N ILE A 136 12.02 -30.00 24.94
CA ILE A 136 11.75 -30.95 23.86
C ILE A 136 11.64 -30.21 22.52
N VAL A 137 12.57 -30.51 21.62
CA VAL A 137 12.62 -29.93 20.28
C VAL A 137 11.71 -30.71 19.33
N HIS A 138 10.84 -30.01 18.62
CA HIS A 138 9.95 -30.59 17.62
C HIS A 138 9.77 -29.64 16.43
N THR A 139 9.31 -30.21 15.32
CA THR A 139 8.91 -29.44 14.14
C THR A 139 7.42 -29.12 14.23
N GLU A 140 7.07 -27.86 14.04
CA GLU A 140 5.70 -27.35 14.05
C GLU A 140 5.40 -26.70 12.70
N LYS A 141 4.25 -27.03 12.12
CA LYS A 141 3.70 -26.30 10.98
C LYS A 141 2.83 -25.17 11.50
N GLN A 142 3.08 -23.96 11.01
CA GLN A 142 2.32 -22.77 11.39
C GLN A 142 1.74 -22.13 10.14
N ASN A 143 0.41 -21.96 10.11
CA ASN A 143 -0.24 -21.11 9.13
C ASN A 143 -0.20 -19.65 9.62
N LYS A 144 0.43 -18.77 8.84
CA LYS A 144 0.69 -17.38 9.25
C LYS A 144 0.17 -16.41 8.19
N ILE A 145 -0.31 -15.25 8.65
CA ILE A 145 -0.60 -14.11 7.77
C ILE A 145 0.73 -13.67 7.16
N ALA A 146 0.85 -13.87 5.86
CA ALA A 146 2.03 -13.55 5.06
C ALA A 146 2.01 -12.12 4.55
N LEU A 147 0.87 -11.69 3.98
CA LEU A 147 0.62 -10.33 3.53
C LEU A 147 -0.68 -9.83 4.14
N SER A 148 -0.74 -8.54 4.45
CA SER A 148 -1.92 -7.89 4.98
C SER A 148 -1.94 -6.45 4.47
N PRO A 149 -3.11 -5.92 4.06
CA PRO A 149 -3.24 -4.56 3.59
C PRO A 149 -3.19 -3.50 4.71
N HIS A 150 -3.35 -3.93 5.96
CA HIS A 150 -3.47 -3.01 7.09
C HIS A 150 -2.09 -2.70 7.68
N ASP A 151 -1.72 -1.42 7.70
CA ASP A 151 -0.55 -0.93 8.42
C ASP A 151 -0.96 -0.34 9.77
N ASP A 152 -0.78 -1.12 10.84
CA ASP A 152 -1.10 -0.69 12.21
C ASP A 152 -0.35 0.58 12.66
N LYS A 153 0.74 0.95 11.96
CA LYS A 153 1.61 2.07 12.36
C LYS A 153 1.25 3.41 11.73
N ARG A 154 0.39 3.41 10.71
CA ARG A 154 0.03 4.63 9.97
C ARG A 154 -1.46 4.63 9.65
N PHE A 155 -2.04 5.82 9.59
CA PHE A 155 -3.40 6.00 9.14
C PHE A 155 -3.42 6.04 7.62
N LEU A 156 -4.12 5.11 6.97
CA LEU A 156 -4.36 5.12 5.53
C LEU A 156 -5.49 6.11 5.22
N LEU A 157 -5.24 7.06 4.32
CA LEU A 157 -6.27 7.98 3.84
C LEU A 157 -7.29 7.20 3.00
N PRO A 158 -8.60 7.36 3.25
CA PRO A 158 -9.60 6.63 2.47
C PRO A 158 -9.56 6.97 0.98
N HIS A 159 -9.78 5.93 0.17
CA HIS A 159 -9.69 5.98 -1.29
C HIS A 159 -8.33 6.43 -1.85
N SER A 160 -7.26 6.35 -1.03
CA SER A 160 -5.90 6.72 -1.42
C SER A 160 -4.89 5.66 -0.98
N THR A 161 -3.68 5.75 -1.53
CA THR A 161 -2.50 5.00 -1.08
C THR A 161 -1.63 5.83 -0.12
N ASP A 162 -1.99 7.08 0.11
CA ASP A 162 -1.27 7.97 1.01
C ASP A 162 -1.58 7.67 2.48
N THR A 163 -0.55 7.77 3.31
CA THR A 163 -0.64 7.47 4.73
C THR A 163 -0.10 8.59 5.60
N LEU A 164 -0.78 8.85 6.71
CA LEU A 164 -0.37 9.83 7.72
C LEU A 164 0.12 9.13 8.98
N PRO A 165 1.09 9.71 9.71
CA PRO A 165 1.42 9.23 11.04
C PRO A 165 0.23 9.46 11.98
N TRP A 166 -0.01 8.52 12.91
CA TRP A 166 -1.03 8.70 13.94
C TRP A 166 -0.84 10.02 14.70
N GLY A 167 -1.93 10.74 14.94
CA GLY A 167 -1.91 12.06 15.59
C GLY A 167 -1.69 13.25 14.65
N HIS A 168 -1.56 13.04 13.34
CA HIS A 168 -1.51 14.13 12.36
C HIS A 168 -2.84 14.89 12.30
N TYR A 169 -2.81 16.23 12.30
CA TYR A 169 -4.02 17.09 12.36
C TYR A 169 -5.06 16.77 11.28
N ARG A 170 -4.61 16.53 10.03
CA ARG A 170 -5.46 16.15 8.90
C ARG A 170 -6.28 14.86 9.09
N ILE A 171 -5.89 13.99 10.03
CA ILE A 171 -6.67 12.77 10.30
C ILE A 171 -8.05 13.13 10.85
N VAL A 172 -8.11 14.12 11.75
CA VAL A 172 -9.37 14.55 12.36
C VAL A 172 -10.26 15.21 11.32
N GLU A 173 -9.71 16.08 10.48
CA GLU A 173 -10.43 16.72 9.37
C GLU A 173 -11.05 15.67 8.43
N GLU A 174 -10.26 14.66 8.08
CA GLU A 174 -10.68 13.57 7.19
C GLU A 174 -11.76 12.68 7.82
N GLN A 175 -11.64 12.36 9.11
CA GLN A 175 -12.65 11.61 9.86
C GLN A 175 -13.96 12.39 9.97
N MET A 176 -13.90 13.71 10.20
CA MET A 176 -15.08 14.56 10.26
C MET A 176 -15.76 14.68 8.89
N ALA A 177 -14.99 14.79 7.81
CA ALA A 177 -15.52 14.81 6.45
C ALA A 177 -16.25 13.50 6.10
N GLN A 178 -15.69 12.35 6.49
CA GLN A 178 -16.33 11.05 6.30
C GLN A 178 -17.61 10.89 7.11
N ALA A 179 -17.62 11.34 8.36
CA ALA A 179 -18.81 11.33 9.19
C ALA A 179 -19.92 12.20 8.57
N ALA A 180 -19.59 13.37 8.03
CA ALA A 180 -20.55 14.23 7.35
C ALA A 180 -21.15 13.58 6.09
N MET A 181 -20.32 12.96 5.24
CA MET A 181 -20.80 12.25 4.04
C MET A 181 -21.72 11.07 4.38
N GLN A 182 -21.45 10.34 5.47
CA GLN A 182 -22.33 9.26 5.93
C GLN A 182 -23.69 9.78 6.42
N VAL A 183 -23.74 10.96 7.05
CA VAL A 183 -24.99 11.57 7.52
C VAL A 183 -25.86 12.04 6.35
N GLU A 184 -25.26 12.58 5.29
CA GLU A 184 -25.97 13.01 4.08
C GLU A 184 -26.54 11.82 3.29
N GLY A 185 -25.76 10.76 3.06
CA GLY A 185 -26.26 9.55 2.37
C GLY A 185 -27.41 8.86 3.10
N MET A 186 -27.44 8.95 4.43
CA MET A 186 -28.50 8.40 5.28
C MET A 186 -29.74 9.33 5.38
N ALA A 187 -29.63 10.59 4.96
CA ALA A 187 -30.75 11.52 4.84
C ALA A 187 -31.50 11.33 3.52
N ASP A 188 -30.78 11.06 2.43
CA ASP A 188 -31.37 10.78 1.11
C ASP A 188 -32.16 9.47 1.08
N GLU A 189 -31.72 8.42 1.79
CA GLU A 189 -32.50 7.17 1.92
C GLU A 189 -33.79 7.31 2.76
N ARG A 190 -33.90 8.35 3.59
CA ARG A 190 -35.13 8.65 4.36
C ARG A 190 -36.09 9.60 3.64
N GLY A 191 -35.71 10.13 2.47
CA GLY A 191 -36.50 11.08 1.68
C GLY A 191 -37.59 10.47 0.79
N TYR A 192 -37.68 9.14 0.67
CA TYR A 192 -38.64 8.45 -0.21
C TYR A 192 -39.53 7.46 0.54
N ALA A 193 -40.26 7.93 1.56
CA ALA A 193 -41.37 7.16 2.16
C ALA A 193 -42.46 8.09 2.69
N ALA A 194 -42.90 9.06 1.90
CA ALA A 194 -44.02 9.93 2.27
C ALA A 194 -44.80 10.42 1.04
N ALA A 195 -45.45 9.52 0.30
CA ALA A 195 -46.61 9.87 -0.50
C ALA A 195 -47.40 8.62 -0.94
N ASN A 196 -48.72 8.71 -0.76
CA ASN A 196 -49.80 7.93 -1.37
C ASN A 196 -50.15 6.58 -0.75
N ASP A 197 -51.17 6.59 0.12
CA ASP A 197 -52.49 6.07 -0.26
C ASP A 197 -53.59 6.48 0.73
N LYS A 198 -54.53 7.32 0.27
CA LYS A 198 -55.91 7.38 0.77
C LYS A 198 -56.81 7.11 -0.44
N PRO A 199 -57.72 6.13 -0.34
CA PRO A 199 -59.15 6.42 -0.53
C PRO A 199 -60.01 5.54 0.41
N ALA A 200 -61.32 5.70 0.62
CA ALA A 200 -62.33 6.73 0.43
C ALA A 200 -63.52 6.33 1.35
N GLU A 201 -64.22 7.30 1.91
CA GLU A 201 -65.47 7.08 2.66
C GLU A 201 -66.58 6.52 1.74
N GLN A 202 -67.20 5.41 2.13
CA GLN A 202 -68.49 4.99 1.59
C GLN A 202 -69.62 5.48 2.49
N LYS A 203 -70.34 6.50 2.02
CA LYS A 203 -71.67 6.88 2.52
C LYS A 203 -72.67 5.76 2.21
N ARG A 204 -73.42 5.32 3.23
CA ARG A 204 -74.68 4.58 3.07
C ARG A 204 -75.82 5.59 3.14
N GLU A 205 -76.54 5.78 2.04
CA GLU A 205 -77.89 6.33 2.03
C GLU A 205 -78.83 5.18 1.66
N GLY A 206 -79.91 5.03 2.43
CA GLY A 206 -81.00 4.11 2.16
C GLY A 206 -82.24 4.87 1.72
N GLU A 207 -83.11 4.20 0.97
CA GLU A 207 -84.58 4.35 0.88
C GLU A 207 -85.08 3.22 -0.05
N SER A 208 -85.96 2.31 0.40
CA SER A 208 -87.43 2.30 0.23
C SER A 208 -87.87 2.13 -1.25
N GLU A 209 -88.89 1.37 -1.68
CA GLU A 209 -89.95 0.54 -1.12
C GLU A 209 -90.71 -0.08 -2.34
N ARG A 210 -91.43 -1.21 -2.16
CA ARG A 210 -92.52 -1.78 -3.02
C ARG A 210 -92.11 -2.44 -4.34
N GLY A 211 -92.68 -3.55 -4.82
CA GLY A 211 -93.86 -4.32 -4.42
C GLY A 211 -94.44 -5.02 -5.66
N ASN A 212 -94.59 -6.35 -5.57
CA ASN A 212 -95.50 -7.30 -6.24
C ASN A 212 -94.80 -8.63 -6.53
#